data_AF-A0A9D4J464-F1
#
_entry.id   AF-A0A9D4J464-F1
#
_cell.length_a   1.000
_cell.length_b   1.000
_cell.length_c   1.000
_cell.angle_alpha   90.00
_cell.angle_beta   90.00
_cell.angle_gamma   90.00
#
_symmetry.space_group_name_H-M   'P 1'
#
loop_
_entity.id
_entity.type
_entity.pdbx_description
1 polymer ?
#
loop_
_entity_poly.entity_id
_entity_poly.type
_entity_poly.pdbx_seq_one_letter_code
_entity_poly.pdbx_strand_id
1 'polypeptide(L)' 'METGSRPLTTNLVAYVNWALGEPHNGILEPCAVTSGPSQWRWADVLCTRRLSTVCEIDM' A
#
# COMPACT_ATOMS: atom_id res chain seq x y z
N MET A 1 -14.84 -3.68 5.82
CA MET A 1 -13.92 -4.66 5.21
C MET A 1 -13.98 -4.43 3.72
N GLU A 2 -13.22 -3.44 3.23
CA GLU A 2 -13.17 -3.08 1.82
C GLU A 2 -12.11 -3.99 1.18
N THR A 3 -12.52 -5.22 0.86
CA THR A 3 -11.75 -6.13 0.01
C THR A 3 -11.63 -5.49 -1.37
N GLY A 4 -10.57 -4.72 -1.61
CA GLY A 4 -10.18 -4.23 -2.93
C GLY A 4 -11.21 -3.37 -3.68
N SER A 5 -10.89 -2.08 -3.80
CA SER A 5 -11.23 -1.16 -4.91
C SER A 5 -12.61 -0.49 -4.98
N ARG A 6 -12.62 0.75 -5.54
CA ARG A 6 -13.58 1.23 -6.57
C ARG A 6 -13.16 2.56 -7.27
N PRO A 7 -13.57 2.85 -8.54
CA PRO A 7 -12.71 2.70 -9.74
C PRO A 7 -12.87 3.78 -10.85
N LEU A 8 -11.96 3.93 -11.84
CA LEU A 8 -12.29 4.54 -13.16
C LEU A 8 -11.51 4.04 -14.42
N THR A 9 -10.43 3.26 -14.31
CA THR A 9 -9.81 2.57 -15.47
C THR A 9 -9.28 1.21 -15.00
N THR A 10 -9.47 0.15 -15.79
CA THR A 10 -9.24 -1.24 -15.37
C THR A 10 -7.77 -1.62 -15.35
N ASN A 11 -7.02 -1.15 -14.36
CA ASN A 11 -5.80 -1.82 -13.91
C ASN A 11 -6.14 -2.59 -12.63
N LEU A 12 -6.56 -3.84 -12.80
CA LEU A 12 -6.78 -4.76 -11.70
C LEU A 12 -5.45 -4.97 -10.97
N VAL A 13 -5.43 -4.72 -9.66
CA VAL A 13 -4.29 -5.08 -8.81
C VAL A 13 -4.29 -6.60 -8.66
N ALA A 14 -3.48 -7.27 -9.45
CA ALA A 14 -3.41 -8.74 -9.50
C ALA A 14 -2.70 -9.36 -8.28
N TYR A 15 -1.93 -8.57 -7.54
CA TYR A 15 -1.15 -9.00 -6.39
C TYR A 15 -1.36 -8.06 -5.21
N VAL A 16 -1.61 -8.63 -4.03
CA VAL A 16 -1.73 -7.89 -2.77
C VAL A 16 -0.87 -8.54 -1.68
N ASN A 17 -0.18 -7.74 -0.86
CA ASN A 17 0.67 -8.22 0.24
C ASN A 17 0.52 -7.39 1.51
N TRP A 18 -0.70 -7.07 1.89
CA TRP A 18 -0.99 -6.32 3.12
C TRP A 18 -0.53 -7.08 4.37
N ALA A 19 -0.03 -6.35 5.36
CA ALA A 19 0.20 -6.90 6.68
C ALA A 19 -1.14 -7.28 7.34
N LEU A 20 -1.08 -8.13 8.37
CA LEU A 20 -2.28 -8.51 9.10
C LEU A 20 -2.90 -7.27 9.74
N GLY A 21 -4.16 -7.00 9.39
CA GLY A 21 -4.89 -5.81 9.84
C GLY A 21 -4.87 -4.65 8.85
N GLU A 22 -4.05 -4.72 7.81
CA GLU A 22 -3.91 -3.67 6.79
C GLU A 22 -4.68 -3.98 5.48
N PRO A 23 -5.06 -2.97 4.69
CA PRO A 23 -5.05 -1.56 5.05
C PRO A 23 -6.16 -1.28 6.08
N HIS A 24 -5.84 -0.59 7.16
CA HIS A 24 -6.84 -0.25 8.19
C HIS A 24 -7.45 1.13 8.00
N ASN A 25 -6.86 1.98 7.13
CA ASN A 25 -7.34 3.33 6.82
C ASN A 25 -7.59 4.17 8.07
N GLY A 26 -6.55 4.30 8.92
CA GLY A 26 -6.62 4.89 10.25
C GLY A 26 -7.08 6.36 10.25
N ILE A 27 -6.14 7.31 10.37
CA ILE A 27 -6.44 8.76 10.27
C ILE A 27 -6.41 9.19 8.79
N LEU A 28 -7.17 8.51 7.93
CA LEU A 28 -7.13 8.71 6.47
C LEU A 28 -5.70 8.60 5.93
N GLU A 29 -5.24 7.38 5.73
CA GLU A 29 -3.84 7.04 5.45
C GLU A 29 -3.66 6.52 4.01
N PRO A 30 -3.82 7.36 2.96
CA PRO A 30 -3.99 6.86 1.60
C PRO A 30 -2.70 6.35 0.92
N CYS A 31 -1.54 6.40 1.57
CA CYS A 31 -0.28 5.99 0.98
C CYS A 31 0.18 4.62 1.50
N ALA A 32 0.60 3.72 0.61
CA ALA A 32 1.15 2.42 1.00
C ALA A 32 2.66 2.49 1.21
N VAL A 33 3.17 1.79 2.23
CA VAL A 33 4.60 1.58 2.46
C VAL A 33 4.90 0.11 2.68
N THR A 34 6.16 -0.28 2.49
CA THR A 34 6.63 -1.64 2.74
C THR A 34 7.80 -1.66 3.72
N SER A 35 7.95 -2.76 4.46
CA SER A 35 9.00 -2.93 5.47
C SER A 35 9.68 -4.30 5.30
N GLY A 36 11.00 -4.30 5.07
CA GLY A 36 11.81 -5.51 4.93
C GLY A 36 11.69 -6.48 6.13
N PRO A 37 11.83 -6.00 7.39
CA PRO A 37 11.60 -6.82 8.58
C PRO A 37 10.23 -7.51 8.63
N SER A 38 9.23 -6.94 7.97
CA SER A 38 7.87 -7.49 7.86
C SER A 38 7.65 -8.32 6.60
N GLN A 39 8.72 -8.92 6.04
CA GLN A 39 8.68 -9.68 4.78
C GLN A 39 8.09 -8.86 3.62
N TRP A 40 8.42 -7.57 3.58
CA TRP A 40 7.94 -6.62 2.59
C TRP A 40 6.41 -6.48 2.52
N ARG A 41 5.71 -6.83 3.61
CA ARG A 41 4.26 -6.60 3.74
C ARG A 41 3.96 -5.12 3.78
N TRP A 42 2.76 -4.78 3.33
CA TRP A 42 2.31 -3.40 3.16
C TRP A 42 1.50 -2.92 4.35
N ALA A 43 1.64 -1.64 4.66
CA ALA A 43 0.76 -0.91 5.58
C ALA A 43 0.37 0.42 4.92
N ASP A 44 -0.82 0.91 5.22
CA ASP A 44 -1.24 2.23 4.80
C ASP A 44 -0.81 3.28 5.84
N VAL A 45 -0.36 4.45 5.39
CA VAL A 45 0.18 5.52 6.24
C VAL A 45 -0.21 6.90 5.73
N LEU A 46 -0.10 7.91 6.60
CA LEU A 46 -0.18 9.31 6.17
C LEU A 46 0.89 9.62 5.11
N CYS A 47 0.46 10.17 3.97
CA CYS A 47 1.35 10.54 2.86
C CYS A 47 2.40 11.60 3.21
N THR A 48 2.22 12.33 4.31
CA THR A 48 3.17 13.35 4.78
C THR A 48 4.36 12.77 5.53
N ARG A 49 4.38 11.46 5.80
CA ARG A 49 5.52 10.79 6.44
C ARG A 49 6.74 10.84 5.51
N ARG A 50 7.88 11.27 6.06
CA ARG A 50 9.17 11.26 5.35
C ARG A 50 9.85 9.92 5.56
N LEU A 51 9.86 9.09 4.51
CA LEU A 51 10.44 7.76 4.50
C LEU A 51 11.33 7.58 3.28
N SER A 52 12.20 6.56 3.31
CA SER A 52 12.89 6.09 2.11
C SER A 52 11.87 5.56 1.09
N THR A 53 12.16 5.72 -0.19
CA THR A 53 11.30 5.28 -1.29
C THR A 53 11.99 4.25 -2.17
N VAL A 54 11.20 3.42 -2.84
CA VAL A 54 11.66 2.50 -3.88
C VAL A 54 11.21 3.06 -5.22
N CYS A 55 12.15 3.21 -6.16
CA CYS A 55 11.83 3.57 -7.53
C CYS A 55 11.81 2.30 -8.39
N GLU A 56 10.84 2.23 -9.30
CA GLU A 56 10.82 1.26 -10.38
C GLU A 56 11.34 1.94 -11.65
N ILE A 57 12.15 1.22 -12.44
CA ILE A 57 12.59 1.67 -13.75
C ILE A 57 12.05 0.64 -14.73
N ASP A 58 11.14 1.07 -15.59
CA ASP A 58 10.65 0.24 -16.69
C ASP A 58 11.75 0.14 -17.76
N MET A 59 12.07 -1.08 -18.17
CA MET A 59 13.01 -1.36 -19.26
C MET A 59 12.30 -1.47 -20.62
#